data_AF-A0A8S0FLK7-F1
#
_entry.id   AF-A0A8S0FLK7-F1
#
_cell.length_a   1.000
_cell.length_b   1.000
_cell.length_c   1.000
_cell.angle_alpha   90.00
_cell.angle_beta   90.00
_cell.angle_gamma   90.00
#
_symmetry.space_group_name_H-M   'P 1'
#
loop_
_entity.id
_entity.type
_entity.pdbx_description
1 polymer ?
#
loop_
_entity_poly.entity_id
_entity_poly.type
_entity_poly.pdbx_seq_one_letter_code
_entity_poly.pdbx_strand_id
1 'polypeptide(L)' 'MLSQKLEVDKQEGRVALFELLINTPAVGNLIREGKTHQLPHVIQTGQQVGMLTFQQSYQQRVGEGRL' A
#
# COMPACT_ATOMS: atom_id res chain seq x y z
N MET A 1 0.59 1.06 -9.59
CA MET A 1 -0.26 2.13 -9.00
C MET A 1 0.35 2.51 -7.68
N LEU A 2 0.55 3.81 -7.45
CA LEU A 2 1.00 4.36 -6.18
C LEU A 2 -0.11 5.28 -5.68
N SER A 3 -0.58 5.04 -4.46
CA SER A 3 -1.52 5.90 -3.76
C SER A 3 -0.86 6.44 -2.50
N GLN A 4 -1.17 7.69 -2.17
CA GLN A 4 -0.61 8.40 -1.02
C GLN A 4 -1.72 9.00 -0.18
N LYS A 5 -1.56 8.91 1.14
CA LYS A 5 -2.35 9.63 2.13
C LYS A 5 -1.41 10.33 3.09
N LEU A 6 -1.78 11.51 3.58
CA LEU A 6 -0.98 12.26 4.55
C LEU A 6 -1.73 12.31 5.88
N GLU A 7 -1.04 11.92 6.94
CA GLU A 7 -1.54 11.91 8.33
C GLU A 7 -0.80 12.97 9.16
N VAL A 8 -1.40 13.39 10.28
CA VAL A 8 -0.75 14.30 11.23
C VAL A 8 0.41 13.57 11.91
N ASP A 9 1.60 14.16 11.89
CA ASP A 9 2.77 13.59 12.53
C ASP A 9 2.85 14.01 14.01
N LYS A 10 3.20 13.07 14.90
CA LYS A 10 3.46 13.34 16.31
C LYS A 10 4.64 14.28 16.55
N GLN A 11 5.58 14.33 15.60
CA GLN A 11 6.82 15.10 15.70
C GLN A 11 6.73 16.50 15.07
N GLU A 12 5.53 16.92 14.66
CA GLU A 12 5.21 18.10 13.85
C GLU A 12 5.05 17.84 12.33
N GLY A 13 4.13 18.58 11.71
CA GLY A 13 3.85 18.50 10.28
C GLY A 13 2.99 17.29 9.91
N ARG A 14 3.29 16.68 8.75
CA ARG A 14 2.55 15.52 8.22
C ARG A 14 3.48 14.42 7.75
N VAL A 15 3.03 13.17 7.91
CA VAL A 15 3.71 11.97 7.41
C VAL A 15 2.91 11.31 6.31
N ALA A 16 3.60 10.86 5.25
CA ALA A 16 2.98 10.13 4.16
C ALA A 16 2.86 8.64 4.47
N LEU A 17 1.64 8.12 4.29
CA LEU A 17 1.33 6.72 4.12
C LEU A 17 1.25 6.41 2.62
N PHE A 18 1.66 5.21 2.25
CA PHE A 18 1.66 4.75 0.88
C PHE A 18 0.92 3.42 0.73
N GLU A 19 0.28 3.26 -0.42
CA GLU A 19 -0.19 1.97 -0.93
C GLU A 19 0.38 1.77 -2.33
N LEU A 20 1.00 0.61 -2.55
CA LEU A 20 1.75 0.29 -3.74
C LEU A 20 1.29 -1.05 -4.32
N LEU A 21 0.73 -0.98 -5.54
CA LEU A 21 0.40 -2.14 -6.36
C LEU A 21 1.37 -2.20 -7.55
N ILE A 22 2.15 -3.27 -7.64
CA ILE A 22 3.07 -3.51 -8.75
C ILE A 22 2.37 -4.37 -9.79
N ASN A 23 2.47 -3.97 -11.06
CA ASN A 23 1.81 -4.68 -12.16
C ASN A 23 2.58 -5.95 -12.55
N THR A 24 2.36 -7.04 -11.81
CA THR A 24 2.85 -8.37 -12.18
C THR A 24 1.96 -8.99 -13.28
N PRO A 25 2.39 -10.06 -13.98
CA PRO A 25 1.53 -10.76 -14.93
C PRO A 25 0.18 -11.20 -14.35
N ALA A 26 0.16 -11.66 -13.09
CA ALA A 26 -1.07 -12.04 -12.39
C ALA A 26 -1.99 -10.84 -12.15
N VAL A 27 -1.46 -9.71 -11.70
CA VAL A 27 -2.22 -8.45 -11.54
C VAL A 27 -2.79 -7.98 -12.88
N GLY A 28 -1.97 -8.02 -13.95
CA GLY A 28 -2.41 -7.66 -15.29
C GLY A 28 -3.56 -8.54 -15.80
N ASN A 29 -3.54 -9.84 -15.50
CA ASN A 29 -4.64 -10.75 -15.82
C ASN A 29 -5.92 -10.39 -15.07
N LEU A 30 -5.84 -10.13 -13.75
CA LEU A 30 -7.00 -9.73 -12.95
C LEU A 30 -7.65 -8.44 -13.46
N ILE A 31 -6.85 -7.47 -13.90
CA ILE A 31 -7.34 -6.22 -14.49
C ILE A 31 -8.07 -6.51 -15.81
N ARG A 32 -7.48 -7.30 -16.71
CA ARG A 32 -8.10 -7.65 -18.01
C ARG A 32 -9.40 -8.42 -17.87
N GLU A 33 -9.50 -9.26 -16.85
CA GLU A 33 -10.71 -10.06 -16.54
C GLU A 33 -11.76 -9.28 -15.74
N GLY A 34 -11.53 -8.01 -15.40
CA GLY A 34 -12.44 -7.20 -14.59
C GLY A 34 -12.53 -7.64 -13.12
N LYS A 35 -11.61 -8.50 -12.65
CA LYS A 35 -11.55 -9.03 -11.28
C LYS A 35 -10.79 -8.11 -10.33
N THR A 36 -10.96 -6.80 -10.49
CA THR A 36 -10.22 -5.78 -9.73
C THR A 36 -10.51 -5.81 -8.23
N HIS A 37 -11.67 -6.34 -7.82
CA HIS A 37 -12.02 -6.57 -6.42
C HIS A 37 -11.07 -7.54 -5.69
N GLN A 38 -10.27 -8.33 -6.41
CA GLN A 38 -9.27 -9.24 -5.82
C GLN A 38 -7.93 -8.54 -5.55
N LEU A 39 -7.68 -7.37 -6.15
CA LEU A 39 -6.41 -6.65 -6.03
C LEU A 39 -6.03 -6.31 -4.58
N PRO A 40 -6.95 -5.92 -3.66
CA PRO A 40 -6.58 -5.68 -2.26
C PRO A 40 -5.89 -6.88 -1.60
N HIS A 41 -6.38 -8.10 -1.85
CA HIS A 41 -5.77 -9.32 -1.32
C HIS A 41 -4.38 -9.59 -1.95
N VAL A 42 -4.22 -9.28 -3.23
CA VAL A 42 -2.92 -9.37 -3.91
C VAL A 42 -1.90 -8.39 -3.34
N ILE A 43 -2.29 -7.15 -3.03
CA ILE A 43 -1.40 -6.17 -2.39
C ILE A 43 -0.99 -6.66 -1.00
N GLN A 44 -1.95 -7.17 -0.22
CA GLN A 44 -1.72 -7.67 1.13
C GLN A 44 -0.66 -8.80 1.18
N THR A 45 -0.68 -9.70 0.20
CA THR A 45 0.23 -10.85 0.10
C THR A 45 1.50 -10.56 -0.73
N GLY A 46 1.51 -9.45 -1.47
CA GLY A 46 2.58 -9.07 -2.42
C GLY A 46 3.81 -8.39 -1.81
N GLN A 47 4.00 -8.42 -0.48
CA GLN A 47 5.16 -7.77 0.17
C GLN A 47 6.50 -8.23 -0.40
N GLN A 48 6.65 -9.52 -0.71
CA GLN A 48 7.88 -10.08 -1.26
C GLN A 48 8.29 -9.49 -2.61
N VAL A 49 7.32 -8.99 -3.37
CA VAL A 49 7.55 -8.31 -4.65
C VAL A 49 7.52 -6.79 -4.51
N GLY A 50 7.53 -6.26 -3.28
CA GLY A 50 7.58 -4.83 -2.97
C GLY A 50 6.22 -4.15 -2.90
N MET A 51 5.10 -4.88 -2.86
CA MET A 51 3.78 -4.26 -2.64
C MET A 51 3.63 -3.84 -1.18
N LEU A 52 2.78 -2.82 -0.98
CA LEU A 52 2.55 -2.24 0.34
C LEU A 52 1.09 -1.82 0.46
N THR A 53 0.42 -2.21 1.54
CA THR A 53 -0.91 -1.70 1.88
C THR A 53 -0.80 -0.44 2.73
N PHE A 54 -1.83 0.40 2.74
CA PHE A 54 -1.88 1.53 3.68
C PHE A 54 -1.74 1.09 5.14
N GLN A 55 -2.33 -0.05 5.52
CA GLN A 55 -2.21 -0.59 6.88
C GLN A 55 -0.77 -0.90 7.24
N GLN A 56 -0.02 -1.54 6.34
CA GLN A 56 1.40 -1.84 6.56
C GLN A 56 2.22 -0.54 6.64
N SER A 57 1.96 0.43 5.75
CA SER A 57 2.63 1.73 5.80
C SER A 57 2.33 2.46 7.12
N TYR A 58 1.10 2.39 7.63
CA TYR A 58 0.73 2.95 8.93
C TYR A 58 1.51 2.29 10.07
N GLN A 59 1.56 0.96 10.12
CA GLN A 59 2.32 0.24 11.16
C GLN A 59 3.81 0.59 11.12
N GLN A 60 4.38 0.79 9.93
CA GLN A 60 5.76 1.27 9.80
C GLN A 60 5.94 2.65 10.45
N ARG A 61 5.04 3.60 10.19
CA ARG A 61 5.12 4.94 10.81
C ARG A 61 4.90 4.92 12.31
N VAL A 62 4.07 4.01 12.82
CA VAL A 62 3.91 3.79 14.27
C VAL A 62 5.21 3.27 14.87
N GLY A 63 5.87 2.30 14.24
CA GLY A 63 7.18 1.80 14.66
C GLY A 63 8.28 2.85 14.60
N GLU A 64 8.20 3.79 13.67
CA GLU A 64 9.07 4.97 13.56
C GLU A 64 8.74 6.07 14.61
N GLY A 65 7.66 5.93 15.37
CA GLY A 65 7.22 6.92 16.36
C GLY A 65 6.64 8.21 15.74
N ARG A 66 6.20 8.15 14.48
CA ARG A 66 5.60 9.28 13.75
C ARG A 66 4.08 9.33 13.87
N LEU A 67 3.45 8.16 14.01
CA LEU A 67 2.00 7.97 14.21
C LEU A 67 1.69 7.26 15.52
#